data_AF-A0A926KR27-F1
#
_entry.id   AF-A0A926KR27-F1
#
_cell.length_a   1.000
_cell.length_b   1.000
_cell.length_c   1.000
_cell.angle_alpha   90.00
_cell.angle_beta   90.00
_cell.angle_gamma   90.00
#
_symmetry.space_group_name_H-M   'P 1'
#
loop_
_entity.id
_entity.type
_entity.pdbx_description
1 polymer ?
#
loop_
_entity_poly.entity_id
_entity_poly.type
_entity_poly.pdbx_seq_one_letter_code
_entity_poly.pdbx_strand_id
1 'polypeptide(L)'
;MTPLTPVKYLETLSKGQAHLFLFSDGIRYAVKCKRQSSRTRELVNEFVVTRLGQLLSLPVVPFEIVNMSEKQIQHIPEKFSSKYKPGKQFANLFIDNCIDLSWGPFHPTKKDIKNHRVLAGIFVFDHWVHNADRTKSNILLERLPKGKYDIHMIDHGKCFPGAYKWNKETLQMRTPFNKDSVVHIWTVGMLNDLSILSSYIEQILALQEASIEEVIRDIPEDWDVSLQDRKALVTYLKEQKKTFPDSVYKFAKKYGI
;
A
#
# COMPACT_ATOMS: atom_id res chain seq x y z
N MET A 1 -17.24 -18.55 13.25
CA MET A 1 -17.02 -18.35 11.81
C MET A 1 -15.93 -19.30 11.36
N THR A 2 -16.10 -19.95 10.20
CA THR A 2 -15.08 -20.82 9.62
C THR A 2 -13.89 -19.96 9.15
N PRO A 3 -12.63 -20.38 9.38
CA PRO A 3 -11.47 -19.64 8.88
C PRO A 3 -11.51 -19.50 7.35
N LEU A 4 -11.19 -18.30 6.86
CA LEU A 4 -11.04 -18.04 5.43
C LEU A 4 -9.82 -18.82 4.90
N THR A 5 -10.03 -19.75 3.97
CA THR A 5 -8.96 -20.64 3.48
C THR A 5 -8.88 -20.68 1.96
N PRO A 6 -7.67 -20.76 1.37
CA PRO A 6 -7.52 -20.89 -0.08
C PRO A 6 -7.96 -22.29 -0.53
N VAL A 7 -8.88 -22.34 -1.49
CA VAL A 7 -9.42 -23.60 -2.04
C VAL A 7 -8.84 -23.94 -3.41
N LYS A 8 -8.40 -22.93 -4.18
CA LYS A 8 -7.84 -23.14 -5.53
C LYS A 8 -6.84 -22.04 -5.90
N TYR A 9 -5.64 -22.43 -6.33
CA TYR A 9 -4.69 -21.54 -7.00
C TYR A 9 -5.17 -21.26 -8.42
N LEU A 10 -5.10 -20.00 -8.85
CA LEU A 10 -5.58 -19.56 -10.17
C LEU A 10 -4.42 -19.13 -11.06
N GLU A 11 -3.64 -18.13 -10.64
CA GLU A 11 -2.55 -17.60 -11.46
C GLU A 11 -1.49 -16.84 -10.66
N THR A 12 -0.37 -16.55 -11.31
CA THR A 12 0.68 -15.66 -10.79
C THR A 12 0.42 -14.23 -11.25
N LEU A 13 0.47 -13.27 -10.32
CA LEU A 13 0.33 -11.84 -10.61
C LEU A 13 1.67 -11.12 -10.46
N SER A 14 1.79 -9.94 -11.08
CA SER A 14 2.89 -8.98 -10.85
C SER A 14 4.28 -9.59 -10.93
N LYS A 15 4.56 -10.44 -11.94
CA LYS A 15 5.84 -11.14 -12.11
C LYS A 15 6.27 -11.99 -10.90
N GLY A 16 5.31 -12.57 -10.17
CA GLY A 16 5.59 -13.45 -9.02
C GLY A 16 5.68 -12.74 -7.67
N GLN A 17 5.14 -11.52 -7.57
CA GLN A 17 5.04 -10.81 -6.29
C GLN A 17 3.73 -11.10 -5.55
N ALA A 18 2.67 -11.47 -6.26
CA ALA A 18 1.39 -11.88 -5.70
C ALA A 18 0.83 -13.07 -6.47
N HIS A 19 -0.12 -13.77 -5.88
CA HIS A 19 -0.72 -15.00 -6.41
C HIS A 19 -2.22 -14.97 -6.23
N LEU A 20 -2.97 -15.23 -7.30
CA LEU A 20 -4.42 -15.22 -7.25
C LEU A 20 -4.96 -16.57 -6.79
N PHE A 21 -5.84 -16.54 -5.80
CA PHE A 21 -6.51 -17.71 -5.25
C PHE A 21 -8.02 -17.49 -5.17
N LEU A 22 -8.79 -18.56 -5.36
CA LEU A 22 -10.17 -18.65 -4.89
C LEU A 22 -10.17 -19.13 -3.44
N PHE A 23 -10.96 -18.49 -2.59
CA PHE A 23 -11.12 -18.84 -1.19
C PHE A 23 -12.47 -19.50 -0.89
N SER A 24 -12.59 -20.04 0.33
CA SER A 24 -13.75 -20.82 0.82
C SER A 24 -15.09 -20.06 0.83
N ASP A 25 -15.06 -18.74 0.74
CA ASP A 25 -16.21 -17.85 0.61
C ASP A 25 -16.63 -17.63 -0.86
N GLY A 26 -15.93 -18.22 -1.82
CA GLY A 26 -16.15 -18.02 -3.25
C GLY A 26 -15.54 -16.73 -3.80
N ILE A 27 -14.80 -15.97 -2.98
CA ILE A 27 -14.15 -14.71 -3.38
C ILE A 27 -12.70 -14.98 -3.80
N ARG A 28 -12.21 -14.17 -4.74
CA ARG A 28 -10.83 -14.21 -5.20
C ARG A 28 -9.97 -13.18 -4.47
N TYR A 29 -8.78 -13.62 -4.11
CA TYR A 29 -7.80 -12.77 -3.42
C TYR A 29 -6.42 -12.85 -4.08
N ALA A 30 -5.81 -11.69 -4.26
CA ALA A 30 -4.39 -11.56 -4.60
C ALA A 30 -3.55 -11.66 -3.32
N VAL A 31 -2.91 -12.81 -3.12
CA VAL A 31 -2.13 -13.13 -1.94
C VAL A 31 -0.66 -12.80 -2.14
N LYS A 32 -0.12 -11.91 -1.29
CA LYS A 32 1.32 -11.71 -1.11
C LYS A 32 1.82 -12.61 0.01
N CYS A 33 2.81 -13.42 -0.30
CA CYS A 33 3.35 -14.42 0.63
C CYS A 33 4.60 -13.92 1.35
N LYS A 34 4.72 -14.28 2.63
CA LYS A 34 5.85 -14.02 3.51
C LYS A 34 7.09 -14.68 2.93
N ARG A 35 8.14 -13.89 2.67
CA ARG A 35 9.37 -14.36 2.04
C ARG A 35 10.38 -14.85 3.07
N GLN A 36 11.17 -15.86 2.69
CA GLN A 36 12.24 -16.41 3.52
C GLN A 36 13.40 -15.45 3.70
N SER A 37 13.80 -14.80 2.60
CA SER A 37 14.89 -13.84 2.54
C SER A 37 14.55 -12.78 1.49
N SER A 38 15.13 -11.58 1.64
CA SER A 38 14.76 -10.36 0.90
C SER A 38 13.31 -9.91 1.17
N ARG A 39 13.04 -8.60 1.13
CA ARG A 39 11.67 -8.09 1.33
C ARG A 39 10.99 -8.56 2.62
N THR A 40 11.77 -8.73 3.69
CA THR A 40 11.32 -9.22 5.00
C THR A 40 10.30 -8.29 5.67
N ARG A 41 10.23 -7.02 5.26
CA ARG A 41 9.22 -6.06 5.72
C ARG A 41 8.09 -5.80 4.73
N GLU A 42 8.05 -6.48 3.58
CA GLU A 42 7.02 -6.25 2.55
C GLU A 42 5.60 -6.45 3.09
N LEU A 43 5.28 -7.59 3.72
CA LEU A 43 3.96 -7.81 4.29
C LEU A 43 3.62 -6.84 5.44
N VAL A 44 4.62 -6.47 6.24
CA VAL A 44 4.46 -5.49 7.32
C VAL A 44 4.06 -4.14 6.73
N ASN A 45 4.72 -3.72 5.65
CA ASN A 45 4.42 -2.48 4.96
C ASN A 45 3.04 -2.52 4.33
N GLU A 46 2.69 -3.60 3.62
CA GLU A 46 1.35 -3.80 3.07
C GLU A 46 0.27 -3.64 4.14
N PHE A 47 0.42 -4.33 5.28
CA PHE A 47 -0.54 -4.26 6.37
C PHE A 47 -0.62 -2.89 7.01
N VAL A 48 0.50 -2.34 7.48
CA VAL A 48 0.52 -1.07 8.22
C VAL A 48 0.00 0.06 7.34
N VAL A 49 0.48 0.15 6.10
CA VAL A 49 0.11 1.24 5.19
C VAL A 49 -1.34 1.09 4.73
N THR A 50 -1.82 -0.13 4.49
CA THR A 50 -3.24 -0.35 4.17
C THR A 50 -4.14 0.04 5.35
N ARG A 51 -3.82 -0.39 6.57
CA ARG A 51 -4.58 -0.04 7.78
C ARG A 51 -4.59 1.47 8.06
N LEU A 52 -3.45 2.14 7.93
CA LEU A 52 -3.39 3.60 8.05
C LEU A 52 -4.20 4.29 6.94
N GLY A 53 -4.16 3.76 5.71
CA GLY A 53 -4.99 4.25 4.61
C GLY A 53 -6.49 4.11 4.88
N GLN A 54 -6.93 3.00 5.50
CA GLN A 54 -8.33 2.81 5.93
C GLN A 54 -8.76 3.85 6.95
N LEU A 55 -7.92 4.13 7.96
CA LEU A 55 -8.20 5.16 8.97
C LEU A 55 -8.34 6.57 8.37
N LEU A 56 -7.71 6.81 7.22
CA LEU A 56 -7.75 8.06 6.47
C LEU A 56 -8.77 8.04 5.32
N SER A 57 -9.62 7.00 5.24
CA SER A 57 -10.60 6.82 4.16
C SER A 57 -10.00 6.91 2.75
N LEU A 58 -8.74 6.49 2.59
CA LEU A 58 -8.08 6.37 1.29
C LEU A 58 -8.59 5.13 0.55
N PRO A 59 -8.51 5.09 -0.80
CA PRO A 59 -9.11 4.02 -1.59
C PRO A 59 -8.19 2.79 -1.62
N VAL A 60 -7.86 2.26 -0.45
CA VAL A 60 -7.12 1.00 -0.33
C VAL A 60 -8.06 -0.17 -0.59
N VAL A 61 -7.52 -1.23 -1.18
CA VAL A 61 -8.28 -2.45 -1.44
C VAL A 61 -8.53 -3.19 -0.12
N PRO A 62 -9.75 -3.71 0.13
CA PRO A 62 -10.02 -4.57 1.28
C PRO A 62 -9.05 -5.75 1.34
N PHE A 63 -8.65 -6.16 2.53
CA PHE A 63 -7.68 -7.24 2.70
C PHE A 63 -8.03 -8.11 3.90
N GLU A 64 -7.48 -9.32 3.89
CA GLU A 64 -7.54 -10.28 4.96
C GLU A 64 -6.14 -10.78 5.33
N ILE A 65 -5.94 -11.12 6.60
CA ILE A 65 -4.75 -11.86 7.04
C ILE A 65 -5.13 -13.33 7.13
N VAL A 66 -4.60 -14.13 6.20
CA VAL A 66 -4.96 -15.54 6.03
C VAL A 66 -3.82 -16.44 6.47
N ASN A 67 -4.12 -17.52 7.18
CA ASN A 67 -3.11 -18.50 7.56
C ASN A 67 -3.00 -19.59 6.48
N MET A 68 -1.83 -19.72 5.86
CA MET A 68 -1.55 -20.74 4.84
C MET A 68 -0.52 -21.75 5.35
N SER A 69 -0.88 -23.03 5.29
CA SER A 69 0.02 -24.16 5.53
C SER A 69 1.06 -24.31 4.41
N GLU A 70 2.11 -25.07 4.67
CA GLU A 70 3.13 -25.43 3.69
C GLU A 70 2.51 -26.03 2.42
N LYS A 71 1.57 -26.99 2.58
CA LYS A 71 0.85 -27.61 1.46
C LYS A 71 0.09 -26.59 0.61
N GLN A 72 -0.53 -25.60 1.24
CA GLN A 72 -1.26 -24.55 0.51
C GLN A 72 -0.31 -23.59 -0.22
N ILE A 73 0.84 -23.27 0.36
CA ILE A 73 1.89 -22.49 -0.31
C ILE A 73 2.43 -23.26 -1.53
N GLN A 74 2.57 -24.58 -1.43
CA GLN A 74 3.04 -25.44 -2.52
C GLN A 74 2.05 -25.55 -3.71
N HIS A 75 0.81 -25.06 -3.59
CA HIS A 75 -0.05 -24.87 -4.76
C HIS A 75 0.44 -23.76 -5.71
N ILE A 76 1.30 -22.86 -5.22
CA ILE A 76 1.97 -21.85 -6.04
C ILE A 76 3.14 -22.54 -6.78
N PRO A 77 3.40 -22.20 -8.07
CA PRO A 77 4.52 -22.76 -8.82
C PRO A 77 5.84 -22.72 -8.05
N GLU A 78 6.58 -23.84 -8.07
CA GLU A 78 7.79 -24.09 -7.27
C GLU A 78 8.84 -22.98 -7.35
N LYS A 79 9.02 -22.39 -8.55
CA LYS A 79 9.95 -21.27 -8.79
C LYS A 79 9.67 -20.03 -7.92
N PHE A 80 8.46 -19.92 -7.37
CA PHE A 80 8.05 -18.87 -6.44
C PHE A 80 7.89 -19.40 -5.01
N SER A 81 7.19 -20.53 -4.82
CA SER A 81 6.89 -21.08 -3.48
C SER A 81 8.12 -21.47 -2.68
N SER A 82 9.20 -21.89 -3.34
CA SER A 82 10.51 -22.13 -2.71
C SER A 82 11.07 -20.94 -1.92
N LYS A 83 10.58 -19.71 -2.20
CA LYS A 83 11.00 -18.46 -1.53
C LYS A 83 10.06 -18.04 -0.41
N TYR A 84 8.95 -18.74 -0.20
CA TYR A 84 7.92 -18.37 0.76
C TYR A 84 8.00 -19.20 2.04
N LYS A 85 7.38 -18.69 3.10
CA LYS A 85 7.20 -19.36 4.38
C LYS A 85 5.71 -19.54 4.68
N PRO A 86 5.31 -20.67 5.29
CA PRO A 86 3.94 -20.84 5.79
C PRO A 86 3.67 -19.88 6.96
N GLY A 87 2.39 -19.79 7.34
CA GLY A 87 1.89 -18.89 8.38
C GLY A 87 0.96 -17.82 7.81
N LYS A 88 0.91 -16.65 8.46
CA LYS A 88 0.03 -15.55 8.07
C LYS A 88 0.55 -14.86 6.80
N GLN A 89 -0.34 -14.71 5.82
CA GLN A 89 -0.11 -14.07 4.53
C GLN A 89 -1.07 -12.89 4.36
N PHE A 90 -0.75 -11.99 3.44
CA PHE A 90 -1.57 -10.80 3.16
C PHE A 90 -2.40 -11.03 1.90
N ALA A 91 -3.74 -11.01 2.02
CA ALA A 91 -4.66 -11.33 0.93
C ALA A 91 -5.54 -10.13 0.57
N ASN A 92 -5.25 -9.45 -0.54
CA ASN A 92 -6.09 -8.37 -1.03
C ASN A 92 -7.26 -8.93 -1.82
N LEU A 93 -8.43 -8.34 -1.66
CA LEU A 93 -9.57 -8.59 -2.53
C LEU A 93 -9.15 -8.37 -4.00
N PHE A 94 -9.42 -9.35 -4.85
CA PHE A 94 -9.17 -9.19 -6.28
C PHE A 94 -10.39 -8.52 -6.93
N ILE A 95 -10.19 -7.32 -7.47
CA ILE A 95 -11.24 -6.56 -8.15
C ILE A 95 -11.18 -6.85 -9.65
N ASP A 96 -12.17 -7.57 -10.17
CA ASP A 96 -12.18 -8.08 -11.54
C ASP A 96 -12.15 -7.02 -12.63
N ASN A 97 -12.87 -5.92 -12.43
CA ASN A 97 -13.06 -4.91 -13.48
C ASN A 97 -12.02 -3.79 -13.41
N CYS A 98 -10.81 -4.12 -12.93
CA CYS A 98 -9.70 -3.20 -12.80
C CYS A 98 -8.70 -3.38 -13.94
N ILE A 99 -8.18 -2.25 -14.43
CA ILE A 99 -6.92 -2.19 -15.17
C ILE A 99 -5.90 -1.42 -14.33
N ASP A 100 -4.62 -1.77 -14.42
CA ASP A 100 -3.61 -0.90 -13.82
C ASP A 100 -3.37 0.32 -14.72
N LEU A 101 -3.03 1.47 -14.11
CA LEU A 101 -2.84 2.74 -14.84
C LEU A 101 -1.69 2.69 -15.86
N SER A 102 -0.83 1.66 -15.86
CA SER A 102 0.21 1.49 -16.87
C SER A 102 -0.29 0.85 -18.16
N TRP A 103 -1.47 0.22 -18.15
CA TRP A 103 -2.07 -0.36 -19.36
C TRP A 103 -2.72 0.70 -20.24
N GLY A 104 -2.00 1.09 -21.29
CA GLY A 104 -2.48 1.92 -22.40
C GLY A 104 -1.91 3.34 -22.43
N PRO A 105 -2.10 4.09 -23.53
CA PRO A 105 -1.62 5.47 -23.68
C PRO A 105 -2.42 6.50 -22.86
N PHE A 106 -3.39 6.04 -22.07
CA PHE A 106 -4.40 6.86 -21.43
C PHE A 106 -3.87 7.43 -20.10
N HIS A 107 -3.85 8.76 -19.99
CA HIS A 107 -3.76 9.47 -18.73
C HIS A 107 -5.16 10.00 -18.42
N PRO A 108 -5.94 9.33 -17.55
CA PRO A 108 -7.29 9.77 -17.24
C PRO A 108 -7.27 11.21 -16.71
N THR A 109 -8.25 12.00 -17.11
CA THR A 109 -8.48 13.35 -16.61
C THR A 109 -9.46 13.32 -15.44
N LYS A 110 -9.68 14.49 -14.81
CA LYS A 110 -10.68 14.63 -13.73
C LYS A 110 -12.10 14.25 -14.18
N LYS A 111 -12.39 14.32 -15.48
CA LYS A 111 -13.70 13.97 -16.05
C LYS A 111 -13.92 12.45 -16.12
N ASP A 112 -12.84 11.70 -16.28
CA ASP A 112 -12.85 10.25 -16.44
C ASP A 112 -12.89 9.53 -15.09
N ILE A 113 -12.34 10.16 -14.04
CA ILE A 113 -12.26 9.56 -12.70
C ILE A 113 -13.32 10.18 -11.78
N LYS A 114 -14.25 9.33 -11.32
CA LYS A 114 -15.33 9.73 -10.42
C LYS A 114 -14.78 10.20 -9.07
N ASN A 115 -13.85 9.47 -8.48
CA ASN A 115 -13.23 9.79 -7.19
C ASN A 115 -11.89 10.55 -7.30
N HIS A 116 -11.64 11.34 -8.36
CA HIS A 116 -10.31 11.94 -8.64
C HIS A 116 -9.66 12.69 -7.46
N ARG A 117 -10.44 13.24 -6.54
CA ARG A 117 -9.97 13.91 -5.32
C ARG A 117 -9.13 13.01 -4.40
N VAL A 118 -9.28 11.69 -4.47
CA VAL A 118 -8.49 10.75 -3.68
C VAL A 118 -7.01 10.75 -4.07
N LEU A 119 -6.67 11.17 -5.30
CA LEU A 119 -5.28 11.27 -5.75
C LEU A 119 -4.45 12.22 -4.88
N ALA A 120 -5.05 13.34 -4.46
CA ALA A 120 -4.43 14.26 -3.52
C ALA A 120 -4.12 13.57 -2.19
N GLY A 121 -5.08 12.78 -1.67
CA GLY A 121 -4.90 12.01 -0.45
C GLY A 121 -3.80 10.96 -0.56
N ILE A 122 -3.76 10.19 -1.66
CA ILE A 122 -2.70 9.21 -1.94
C ILE A 122 -1.33 9.89 -1.97
N PHE A 123 -1.22 11.02 -2.67
CA PHE A 123 0.03 11.78 -2.77
C PHE A 123 0.52 12.27 -1.41
N VAL A 124 -0.33 12.94 -0.62
CA VAL A 124 0.02 13.41 0.72
C VAL A 124 0.39 12.24 1.63
N PHE A 125 -0.35 11.15 1.56
CA PHE A 125 -0.13 9.96 2.37
C PHE A 125 1.19 9.26 2.03
N ASP A 126 1.53 9.12 0.75
CA ASP A 126 2.80 8.53 0.32
C ASP A 126 4.01 9.33 0.84
N HIS A 127 3.90 10.66 0.97
CA HIS A 127 4.92 11.49 1.61
C HIS A 127 5.05 11.23 3.13
N TRP A 128 3.94 10.95 3.81
CA TRP A 128 3.96 10.61 5.23
C TRP A 128 4.56 9.22 5.49
N VAL A 129 4.22 8.22 4.69
CA VAL A 129 4.74 6.84 4.87
C VAL A 129 6.04 6.56 4.10
N HIS A 130 6.60 7.56 3.42
CA HIS A 130 7.80 7.44 2.59
C HIS A 130 7.66 6.35 1.50
N ASN A 131 6.55 6.38 0.77
CA ASN A 131 6.32 5.43 -0.32
C ASN A 131 7.00 5.89 -1.61
N ALA A 132 8.19 5.38 -1.85
CA ALA A 132 8.99 5.73 -3.03
C ALA A 132 8.58 4.95 -4.31
N ASP A 133 7.58 4.07 -4.22
CA ASP A 133 7.21 3.13 -5.29
C ASP A 133 5.76 3.31 -5.75
N ARG A 134 5.15 4.48 -5.54
CA ARG A 134 3.85 4.81 -6.14
C ARG A 134 3.98 4.99 -7.65
N THR A 135 4.11 3.90 -8.39
CA THR A 135 4.18 3.89 -9.85
C THR A 135 2.79 3.70 -10.45
N LYS A 136 2.66 3.84 -11.78
CA LYS A 136 1.38 3.64 -12.47
C LYS A 136 0.81 2.22 -12.24
N SER A 137 1.64 1.19 -12.18
CA SER A 137 1.16 -0.18 -11.92
C SER A 137 0.59 -0.37 -10.51
N ASN A 138 0.80 0.60 -9.61
CA ASN A 138 0.36 0.56 -8.21
C ASN A 138 -0.89 1.45 -7.98
N ILE A 139 -1.56 1.84 -9.08
CA ILE A 139 -2.88 2.45 -9.12
C ILE A 139 -3.76 1.59 -10.02
N LEU A 140 -4.86 1.10 -9.47
CA LEU A 140 -5.90 0.41 -10.23
C LEU A 140 -7.00 1.40 -10.62
N LEU A 141 -7.55 1.21 -11.82
CA LEU A 141 -8.71 1.90 -12.34
C LEU A 141 -9.84 0.89 -12.50
N GLU A 142 -10.78 0.90 -11.55
CA GLU A 142 -11.99 0.10 -11.63
C GLU A 142 -12.94 0.76 -12.63
N ARG A 143 -13.30 0.04 -13.69
CA ARG A 143 -14.27 0.52 -14.68
C ARG A 143 -15.66 0.55 -14.07
N LEU A 144 -16.28 1.73 -14.10
CA LEU A 144 -17.66 1.95 -13.69
C LEU A 144 -18.60 1.98 -14.91
N PRO A 145 -19.91 1.81 -14.69
CA PRO A 145 -20.90 2.11 -15.71
C PRO A 145 -20.70 3.53 -16.27
N LYS A 146 -21.01 3.72 -17.56
CA LYS A 146 -20.86 5.00 -18.29
C LYS A 146 -19.41 5.44 -18.56
N GLY A 147 -18.44 4.51 -18.49
CA GLY A 147 -17.06 4.75 -18.93
C GLY A 147 -16.20 5.57 -17.97
N LYS A 148 -16.65 5.75 -16.73
CA LYS A 148 -15.84 6.37 -15.66
C LYS A 148 -15.00 5.34 -14.92
N TYR A 149 -14.07 5.82 -14.10
CA TYR A 149 -13.23 4.99 -13.25
C TYR A 149 -13.32 5.40 -11.78
N ASP A 150 -13.25 4.43 -10.88
CA ASP A 150 -12.85 4.63 -9.49
C ASP A 150 -11.39 4.18 -9.32
N ILE A 151 -10.59 4.98 -8.61
CA ILE A 151 -9.20 4.69 -8.29
C ILE A 151 -9.13 3.81 -7.04
N HIS A 152 -8.26 2.80 -7.09
CA HIS A 152 -7.75 2.09 -5.90
C HIS A 152 -6.23 2.14 -5.83
N MET A 153 -5.68 2.26 -4.63
CA MET A 153 -4.24 2.16 -4.38
C MET A 153 -3.90 0.75 -3.89
N ILE A 154 -2.83 0.19 -4.45
CA ILE A 154 -2.29 -1.13 -4.08
C ILE A 154 -0.78 -1.05 -3.93
N ASP A 155 -0.17 -2.16 -3.54
CA ASP A 155 1.27 -2.39 -3.46
C ASP A 155 1.99 -1.32 -2.63
N HIS A 156 1.94 -1.53 -1.31
CA HIS A 156 2.59 -0.68 -0.32
C HIS A 156 3.90 -1.28 0.19
N GLY A 157 4.40 -2.35 -0.43
CA GLY A 157 5.54 -3.13 0.05
C GLY A 157 6.85 -2.36 0.22
N LYS A 158 7.01 -1.21 -0.44
CA LYS A 158 8.25 -0.41 -0.47
C LYS A 158 8.12 0.96 0.20
N CYS A 159 7.49 0.99 1.37
CA CYS A 159 7.38 2.18 2.23
C CYS A 159 8.48 2.22 3.31
N PHE A 160 8.59 3.39 3.95
CA PHE A 160 9.54 3.72 5.04
C PHE A 160 11.03 3.78 4.62
N PRO A 161 11.87 4.56 5.32
CA PRO A 161 13.32 4.54 5.13
C PRO A 161 13.89 3.13 5.35
N GLY A 162 14.65 2.61 4.37
CA GLY A 162 15.10 1.21 4.36
C GLY A 162 14.16 0.25 3.61
N ALA A 163 12.97 0.72 3.21
CA ALA A 163 12.04 0.05 2.31
C ALA A 163 11.71 -1.40 2.76
N TYR A 164 12.11 -2.37 1.95
CA TYR A 164 11.89 -3.80 2.17
C TYR A 164 12.61 -4.41 3.37
N LYS A 165 13.55 -3.67 3.97
CA LYS A 165 14.47 -4.14 5.02
C LYS A 165 14.68 -3.08 6.11
N TRP A 166 13.71 -2.19 6.31
CA TRP A 166 13.83 -1.21 7.38
C TRP A 166 14.00 -1.90 8.74
N ASN A 167 14.67 -1.17 9.62
CA ASN A 167 15.00 -1.50 11.00
C ASN A 167 15.08 -0.17 11.78
N LYS A 168 15.33 -0.24 13.09
CA LYS A 168 15.49 0.95 13.93
C LYS A 168 16.46 1.99 13.35
N GLU A 169 17.64 1.58 12.88
CA GLU A 169 18.68 2.49 12.43
C GLU A 169 18.25 3.25 11.17
N THR A 170 17.71 2.53 10.19
CA THR A 170 17.23 3.12 8.93
C THR A 170 16.07 4.09 9.16
N LEU A 171 15.14 3.75 10.05
CA LEU A 171 14.03 4.63 10.45
C LEU A 171 14.51 5.90 11.17
N GLN A 172 15.67 5.86 11.84
CA GLN A 172 16.26 7.01 12.52
C GLN A 172 17.02 7.96 11.60
N MET A 173 17.42 7.53 10.39
CA MET A 173 18.21 8.36 9.46
C MET A 173 17.47 9.61 8.95
N ARG A 174 16.14 9.71 9.16
CA ARG A 174 15.29 10.87 8.80
C ARG A 174 15.56 11.42 7.39
N THR A 175 15.79 10.52 6.43
CA THR A 175 16.07 10.90 5.05
C THR A 175 14.86 11.64 4.46
N PRO A 176 15.05 12.84 3.89
CA PRO A 176 13.96 13.54 3.21
C PRO A 176 13.36 12.67 2.11
N PHE A 177 12.04 12.65 2.00
CA PHE A 177 11.36 12.03 0.86
C PHE A 177 11.49 12.95 -0.36
N ASN A 178 12.21 12.50 -1.39
CA ASN A 178 12.57 13.29 -2.58
C ASN A 178 12.35 12.53 -3.89
N LYS A 179 11.29 11.73 -3.97
CA LYS A 179 11.01 10.91 -5.15
C LYS A 179 10.05 11.62 -6.12
N ASP A 180 10.54 11.85 -7.34
CA ASP A 180 9.70 12.28 -8.46
C ASP A 180 8.95 11.08 -9.06
N SER A 181 7.77 10.79 -8.53
CA SER A 181 6.86 9.79 -9.12
C SER A 181 6.01 10.39 -10.24
N VAL A 182 5.88 9.67 -11.35
CA VAL A 182 4.97 10.01 -12.44
C VAL A 182 3.51 10.12 -11.97
N VAL A 183 3.10 9.30 -10.98
CA VAL A 183 1.75 9.38 -10.40
C VAL A 183 1.60 10.65 -9.57
N HIS A 184 2.61 11.01 -8.77
CA HIS A 184 2.57 12.26 -7.98
C HIS A 184 2.56 13.50 -8.88
N ILE A 185 3.37 13.52 -9.95
CA ILE A 185 3.35 14.60 -10.95
C ILE A 185 1.98 14.69 -11.63
N TRP A 186 1.41 13.56 -12.05
CA TRP A 186 0.07 13.50 -12.63
C TRP A 186 -1.00 14.01 -11.66
N THR A 187 -0.94 13.61 -10.39
CA THR A 187 -1.82 14.13 -9.32
C THR A 187 -1.74 15.65 -9.22
N VAL A 188 -0.54 16.22 -9.15
CA VAL A 188 -0.34 17.67 -9.03
C VAL A 188 -0.92 18.40 -10.24
N GLY A 189 -0.70 17.89 -11.46
CA GLY A 189 -1.32 18.41 -12.68
C GLY A 189 -2.87 18.31 -12.69
N MET A 190 -3.45 17.49 -11.82
CA MET A 190 -4.89 17.35 -11.62
C MET A 190 -5.44 18.18 -10.45
N LEU A 191 -4.65 19.00 -9.76
CA LEU A 191 -5.17 19.89 -8.72
C LEU A 191 -5.77 21.15 -9.36
N ASN A 192 -6.73 21.78 -8.70
CA ASN A 192 -7.22 23.12 -9.07
C ASN A 192 -6.55 24.18 -8.18
N ASP A 193 -6.36 23.84 -6.91
CA ASP A 193 -5.71 24.65 -5.89
C ASP A 193 -5.12 23.70 -4.82
N LEU A 194 -4.28 24.25 -3.94
CA LEU A 194 -3.55 23.48 -2.93
C LEU A 194 -4.36 23.17 -1.66
N SER A 195 -5.56 23.73 -1.49
CA SER A 195 -6.36 23.57 -0.25
C SER A 195 -6.77 22.11 0.00
N ILE A 196 -6.97 21.33 -1.08
CA ILE A 196 -7.23 19.89 -0.96
C ILE A 196 -6.04 19.14 -0.35
N LEU A 197 -4.80 19.58 -0.58
CA LEU A 197 -3.62 18.99 0.05
C LEU A 197 -3.63 19.29 1.55
N SER A 198 -3.93 20.53 1.93
CA SER A 198 -4.04 20.96 3.33
C SER A 198 -5.06 20.12 4.09
N SER A 199 -6.22 19.83 3.49
CA SER A 199 -7.25 18.98 4.10
C SER A 199 -6.76 17.55 4.42
N TYR A 200 -6.00 16.91 3.52
CA TYR A 200 -5.43 15.59 3.80
C TYR A 200 -4.24 15.63 4.77
N ILE A 201 -3.46 16.71 4.74
CA ILE A 201 -2.40 16.95 5.74
C ILE A 201 -3.02 17.04 7.13
N GLU A 202 -4.07 17.84 7.30
CA GLU A 202 -4.78 18.01 8.57
C GLU A 202 -5.36 16.68 9.09
N GLN A 203 -5.94 15.85 8.21
CA GLN A 203 -6.41 14.51 8.59
C GLN A 203 -5.29 13.62 9.13
N ILE A 204 -4.13 13.59 8.46
CA ILE A 204 -2.97 12.83 8.93
C ILE A 204 -2.43 13.39 10.25
N LEU A 205 -2.34 14.72 10.38
CA LEU A 205 -1.89 15.36 11.62
C LEU A 205 -2.84 15.02 12.79
N ALA A 206 -4.15 15.07 12.55
CA ALA A 206 -5.19 14.77 13.53
C ALA A 206 -5.30 13.27 13.92
N LEU A 207 -4.74 12.35 13.12
CA LEU A 207 -4.78 10.92 13.40
C LEU A 207 -4.16 10.63 14.78
N GLN A 208 -4.89 9.97 15.67
CA GLN A 208 -4.40 9.75 17.04
C GLN A 208 -3.17 8.84 17.08
N GLU A 209 -2.22 9.14 17.97
CA GLU A 209 -1.03 8.30 18.15
C GLU A 209 -1.40 6.89 18.60
N ALA A 210 -2.44 6.76 19.44
CA ALA A 210 -2.97 5.47 19.89
C ALA A 210 -3.43 4.59 18.71
N SER A 211 -4.01 5.18 17.65
CA SER A 211 -4.41 4.44 16.45
C SER A 211 -3.20 3.92 15.66
N ILE A 212 -2.11 4.70 15.60
CA ILE A 212 -0.85 4.26 14.98
C ILE A 212 -0.22 3.11 15.78
N GLU A 213 -0.21 3.23 17.11
CA GLU A 213 0.30 2.20 18.02
C GLU A 213 -0.52 0.91 17.91
N GLU A 214 -1.85 1.01 17.83
CA GLU A 214 -2.75 -0.12 17.61
C GLU A 214 -2.45 -0.83 16.30
N VAL A 215 -2.35 -0.11 15.18
CA VAL A 215 -1.99 -0.70 13.89
C VAL A 215 -0.66 -1.45 13.97
N ILE A 216 0.36 -0.90 14.64
CA ILE A 216 1.68 -1.54 14.74
C ILE A 216 1.67 -2.71 15.73
N ARG A 217 0.85 -2.66 16.77
CA ARG A 217 0.64 -3.77 17.70
C ARG A 217 0.03 -4.96 16.98
N ASP A 218 -0.93 -4.72 16.09
CA ASP A 218 -1.67 -5.77 15.37
C ASP A 218 -0.87 -6.44 14.23
N ILE A 219 0.37 -6.00 13.95
CA ILE A 219 1.25 -6.71 13.01
C ILE A 219 1.42 -8.16 13.48
N PRO A 220 1.15 -9.16 12.64
CA PRO A 220 1.35 -10.57 12.94
C PRO A 220 2.70 -10.91 13.59
N GLU A 221 2.67 -11.73 14.64
CA GLU A 221 3.88 -12.16 15.36
C GLU A 221 4.85 -12.94 14.47
N ASP A 222 4.33 -13.82 13.60
CA ASP A 222 5.12 -14.66 12.71
C ASP A 222 5.71 -13.91 11.50
N TRP A 223 5.60 -12.57 11.46
CA TRP A 223 6.30 -11.71 10.50
C TRP A 223 7.64 -11.18 11.05
N ASP A 224 8.07 -11.66 12.22
CA ASP A 224 9.42 -11.50 12.76
C ASP A 224 9.88 -10.02 12.86
N VAL A 225 8.97 -9.13 13.28
CA VAL A 225 9.30 -7.73 13.59
C VAL A 225 9.59 -7.60 15.08
N SER A 226 10.84 -7.27 15.42
CA SER A 226 11.27 -7.12 16.82
C SER A 226 10.50 -5.99 17.53
N LEU A 227 10.40 -6.06 18.85
CA LEU A 227 9.78 -4.99 19.65
C LEU A 227 10.50 -3.66 19.46
N GLN A 228 11.83 -3.69 19.27
CA GLN A 228 12.63 -2.51 19.02
C GLN A 228 12.27 -1.86 17.67
N ASP A 229 12.15 -2.67 16.61
CA ASP A 229 11.75 -2.21 15.27
C ASP A 229 10.32 -1.67 15.26
N ARG A 230 9.38 -2.32 15.97
CA ARG A 230 7.99 -1.85 16.12
C ARG A 230 7.95 -0.47 16.79
N LYS A 231 8.67 -0.31 17.92
CA LYS A 231 8.79 0.99 18.61
C LYS A 231 9.42 2.05 17.71
N ALA A 232 10.44 1.69 16.95
CA ALA A 232 11.07 2.61 16.01
C ALA A 232 10.10 3.05 14.89
N LEU A 233 9.24 2.16 14.40
CA LEU A 233 8.24 2.49 13.38
C LEU A 233 7.15 3.44 13.92
N VAL A 234 6.68 3.22 15.15
CA VAL A 234 5.76 4.15 15.85
C VAL A 234 6.39 5.53 15.94
N THR A 235 7.62 5.60 16.47
CA THR A 235 8.36 6.85 16.62
C THR A 235 8.57 7.53 15.27
N TYR A 236 8.93 6.77 14.23
CA TYR A 236 9.10 7.29 12.88
C TYR A 236 7.84 7.98 12.36
N LEU A 237 6.69 7.29 12.39
CA LEU A 237 5.42 7.83 11.88
C LEU A 237 4.98 9.09 12.64
N LYS A 238 5.18 9.11 13.97
CA LYS A 238 4.90 10.27 14.83
C LYS A 238 5.80 11.45 14.48
N GLU A 239 7.10 11.23 14.37
CA GLU A 239 8.07 12.28 14.06
C GLU A 239 7.89 12.80 12.63
N GLN A 240 7.57 11.92 11.69
CA GLN A 240 7.37 12.28 10.29
C GLN A 240 6.19 13.23 10.10
N LYS A 241 5.20 13.25 11.01
CA LYS A 241 4.12 14.25 11.03
C LYS A 241 4.63 15.69 11.07
N LYS A 242 5.80 15.93 11.65
CA LYS A 242 6.39 17.27 11.79
C LYS A 242 6.98 17.81 10.49
N THR A 243 7.34 16.94 9.54
CA THR A 243 8.17 17.31 8.39
C THR A 243 7.56 16.93 7.04
N PHE A 244 6.64 15.96 6.98
CA PHE A 244 6.02 15.57 5.71
C PHE A 244 5.24 16.71 5.02
N PRO A 245 4.57 17.67 5.71
CA PRO A 245 3.82 18.73 5.02
C PRO A 245 4.73 19.60 4.15
N ASP A 246 5.92 19.95 4.65
CA ASP A 246 6.91 20.73 3.90
C ASP A 246 7.34 20.01 2.62
N SER A 247 7.52 18.68 2.70
CA SER A 247 7.88 17.88 1.52
C SER A 247 6.77 17.83 0.47
N VAL A 248 5.50 17.80 0.91
CA VAL A 248 4.32 17.85 0.04
C VAL A 248 4.25 19.20 -0.69
N TYR A 249 4.33 20.31 0.05
CA TYR A 249 4.26 21.65 -0.55
C TYR A 249 5.46 21.94 -1.45
N LYS A 250 6.66 21.51 -1.07
CA LYS A 250 7.86 21.63 -1.91
C LYS A 250 7.70 20.89 -3.23
N PHE A 251 7.12 19.69 -3.20
CA PHE A 251 6.84 18.91 -4.41
C PHE A 251 5.76 19.56 -5.28
N ALA A 252 4.64 19.97 -4.66
CA ALA A 252 3.54 20.62 -5.37
C ALA A 252 4.00 21.89 -6.09
N LYS A 253 4.78 22.74 -5.42
CA LYS A 253 5.38 23.96 -6.00
C LYS A 253 6.35 23.66 -7.16
N LYS A 254 7.03 22.50 -7.14
CA LYS A 254 7.95 22.09 -8.21
C LYS A 254 7.24 21.68 -9.50
N TYR A 255 6.05 21.09 -9.40
CA TYR A 255 5.34 20.46 -10.53
C TYR A 255 3.94 21.02 -10.83
N GLY A 256 3.51 22.04 -10.09
CA GLY A 256 2.22 22.72 -10.21
C GLY A 256 2.39 24.23 -9.99
N ILE A 257 1.30 24.90 -9.59
CA ILE A 257 1.31 26.32 -9.20
C ILE A 257 2.14 26.51 -7.93
#